data_AF-A0A553BYX8-F1
#
_entry.id   AF-A0A553BYX8-F1
#
_cell.length_a   1.000
_cell.length_b   1.000
_cell.length_c   1.000
_cell.angle_alpha   90.00
_cell.angle_beta   90.00
_cell.angle_gamma   90.00
#
_symmetry.space_group_name_H-M   'P 1'
#
loop_
_entity.id
_entity.type
_entity.pdbx_description
1 polymer ?
#
loop_
_entity_poly.entity_id
_entity_poly.type
_entity_poly.pdbx_seq_one_letter_code
_entity_poly.pdbx_strand_id
1 'polypeptide(L)'
;MKKTTFIILLILFSTFCATAQNQEKLFEQSYALLNSMLVNENSYSFKKAVFSVENTYLDNKLDTIDFNRQIKFLTHLSNSLIKDRFLAYLEKDKPTVNKWASVYQIMCDTIPLNINDTIYKYSPFGYDFNDIFGHETRENLFVSKLLYTRKGNCHSLPYLYKILCEELGVQANLALAPNHVYIKHNSKKDGWYNTELTSGIFPIDAWVMASGYVHLDAISNGVYMKALNNRESIALVLLDLADNYDAKFPNNDGTFILKCCKTAIKEYPNFASALILKAETRYKQIEQIQDKTKCDLEFRELEKQYAHIHEIGYRNMPENMYLEWLISLKTERNKYENKALKTMSKH
;
A
#
# COMPACT_ATOMS: atom_id res chain seq x y z
N MET A 1 5.15 -53.14 9.46
CA MET A 1 5.78 -51.80 9.52
C MET A 1 5.64 -51.01 8.21
N LYS A 2 5.96 -51.55 7.03
CA LYS A 2 5.85 -50.80 5.74
C LYS A 2 4.43 -50.32 5.36
N LYS A 3 3.37 -51.11 5.64
CA LYS A 3 1.97 -50.72 5.30
C LYS A 3 1.42 -49.58 6.17
N THR A 4 1.74 -49.56 7.47
CA THR A 4 1.31 -48.51 8.39
C THR A 4 2.00 -47.17 8.09
N THR A 5 3.28 -47.19 7.72
CA THR A 5 4.00 -45.98 7.27
C THR A 5 3.38 -45.41 5.98
N PHE A 6 2.96 -46.24 5.03
CA PHE A 6 2.34 -45.80 3.79
C PHE A 6 0.96 -45.16 4.00
N ILE A 7 0.14 -45.71 4.90
CA ILE A 7 -1.17 -45.15 5.26
C ILE A 7 -1.02 -43.81 5.99
N ILE A 8 -0.06 -43.68 6.92
CA ILE A 8 0.23 -42.42 7.60
C ILE A 8 0.70 -41.36 6.60
N LEU A 9 1.55 -41.73 5.63
CA LEU A 9 2.01 -40.83 4.57
C LEU A 9 0.84 -40.33 3.70
N LEU A 10 -0.07 -41.23 3.33
CA LEU A 10 -1.28 -40.90 2.55
C LEU A 10 -2.24 -39.98 3.29
N ILE A 11 -2.46 -40.21 4.60
CA ILE A 11 -3.32 -39.35 5.42
C ILE A 11 -2.68 -37.95 5.54
N LEU A 12 -1.39 -37.87 5.87
CA LEU A 12 -0.66 -36.60 5.95
C LEU A 12 -0.69 -35.82 4.62
N PHE A 13 -0.50 -36.51 3.50
CA PHE A 13 -0.56 -35.92 2.17
C PHE A 13 -1.97 -35.41 1.84
N SER A 14 -3.02 -36.19 2.16
CA SER A 14 -4.40 -35.78 1.94
C SER A 14 -4.82 -34.57 2.78
N THR A 15 -4.38 -34.49 4.04
CA THR A 15 -4.65 -33.33 4.90
C THR A 15 -3.92 -32.09 4.40
N PHE A 16 -2.68 -32.23 3.91
CA PHE A 16 -1.90 -31.13 3.37
C PHE A 16 -2.52 -30.56 2.08
N CYS A 17 -2.97 -31.42 1.16
CA CYS A 17 -3.68 -31.00 -0.04
C CYS A 17 -4.99 -30.27 0.29
N ALA A 18 -5.77 -30.76 1.26
CA ALA A 18 -7.02 -30.12 1.68
C ALA A 18 -6.79 -28.74 2.30
N THR A 19 -5.72 -28.56 3.09
CA THR A 19 -5.37 -27.25 3.66
C THR A 19 -4.92 -26.27 2.59
N ALA A 20 -4.08 -26.69 1.64
CA ALA A 20 -3.62 -25.83 0.55
C ALA A 20 -4.79 -25.37 -0.34
N GLN A 21 -5.69 -26.28 -0.71
CA GLN A 21 -6.88 -25.96 -1.51
C GLN A 21 -7.82 -24.97 -0.78
N ASN A 22 -7.90 -25.05 0.56
CA ASN A 22 -8.69 -24.11 1.34
C ASN A 22 -8.03 -22.72 1.39
N GLN A 23 -6.70 -22.64 1.44
CA GLN A 23 -5.98 -21.36 1.42
C GLN A 23 -6.10 -20.65 0.06
N GLU A 24 -5.91 -21.34 -1.07
CA GLU A 24 -6.11 -20.75 -2.40
C GLU A 24 -7.53 -20.20 -2.58
N LYS A 25 -8.53 -20.87 -2.00
CA LYS A 25 -9.92 -20.38 -2.00
C LYS A 25 -10.08 -19.04 -1.28
N LEU A 26 -9.31 -18.77 -0.24
CA LEU A 26 -9.34 -17.47 0.46
C LEU A 26 -8.83 -16.34 -0.47
N PHE A 27 -7.78 -16.61 -1.24
CA PHE A 27 -7.27 -15.67 -2.24
C PHE A 27 -8.29 -15.38 -3.33
N GLU A 28 -8.99 -16.41 -3.82
CA GLU A 28 -10.07 -16.22 -4.79
C GLU A 28 -11.26 -15.43 -4.22
N GLN A 29 -11.59 -15.62 -2.95
CA GLN A 29 -12.63 -14.84 -2.25
C GLN A 29 -12.22 -13.37 -2.10
N SER A 30 -10.96 -13.12 -1.72
CA SER A 30 -10.42 -11.77 -1.61
C SER A 30 -10.39 -11.07 -2.97
N TYR A 31 -9.96 -11.76 -4.03
CA TYR A 31 -10.02 -11.25 -5.40
C TYR A 31 -11.46 -10.91 -5.80
N ALA A 32 -12.43 -11.78 -5.53
CA ALA A 32 -13.83 -11.54 -5.86
C ALA A 32 -14.38 -10.30 -5.15
N LEU A 33 -14.01 -10.09 -3.88
CA LEU A 33 -14.35 -8.89 -3.13
C LEU A 33 -13.76 -7.63 -3.79
N LEU A 34 -12.45 -7.62 -4.09
CA LEU A 34 -11.79 -6.48 -4.74
C LEU A 34 -12.39 -6.19 -6.12
N ASN A 35 -12.63 -7.22 -6.93
CA ASN A 35 -13.25 -7.08 -8.23
C ASN A 35 -14.68 -6.54 -8.14
N SER A 36 -15.44 -6.91 -7.10
CA SER A 36 -16.78 -6.33 -6.87
C SER A 36 -16.74 -4.82 -6.65
N MET A 37 -15.69 -4.31 -5.96
CA MET A 37 -15.46 -2.87 -5.75
C MET A 37 -15.14 -2.12 -7.04
N LEU A 38 -14.56 -2.80 -8.03
CA LEU A 38 -14.27 -2.23 -9.35
C LEU A 38 -15.48 -2.25 -10.28
N VAL A 39 -16.35 -3.26 -10.14
CA VAL A 39 -17.58 -3.38 -10.94
C VAL A 39 -18.68 -2.46 -10.41
N ASN A 40 -18.81 -2.34 -9.09
CA ASN A 40 -19.84 -1.55 -8.42
C ASN A 40 -19.22 -0.60 -7.39
N GLU A 41 -19.17 0.69 -7.72
CA GLU A 41 -18.60 1.73 -6.86
C GLU A 41 -19.27 1.83 -5.49
N ASN A 42 -20.56 1.45 -5.37
CA ASN A 42 -21.26 1.44 -4.08
C ASN A 42 -20.72 0.37 -3.10
N SER A 43 -19.97 -0.61 -3.60
CA SER A 43 -19.32 -1.61 -2.75
C SER A 43 -17.92 -1.22 -2.28
N TYR A 44 -17.41 -0.07 -2.75
CA TYR A 44 -16.09 0.44 -2.40
C TYR A 44 -15.90 0.59 -0.90
N SER A 45 -14.78 0.05 -0.40
CA SER A 45 -14.26 0.37 0.93
C SER A 45 -12.78 0.00 0.96
N PHE A 46 -11.90 1.01 1.02
CA PHE A 46 -10.46 0.77 1.06
C PHE A 46 -10.06 -0.04 2.29
N LYS A 47 -10.66 0.25 3.45
CA LYS A 47 -10.48 -0.52 4.68
C LYS A 47 -10.79 -2.01 4.50
N LYS A 48 -11.94 -2.34 3.89
CA LYS A 48 -12.32 -3.75 3.66
C LYS A 48 -11.39 -4.43 2.64
N ALA A 49 -10.96 -3.70 1.62
CA ALA A 49 -10.02 -4.20 0.61
C ALA A 49 -8.69 -4.61 1.27
N VAL A 50 -8.06 -3.69 2.01
CA VAL A 50 -6.80 -3.93 2.73
C VAL A 50 -6.96 -5.08 3.73
N PHE A 51 -7.99 -5.03 4.58
CA PHE A 51 -8.24 -6.08 5.57
C PHE A 51 -8.40 -7.46 4.92
N SER A 52 -9.13 -7.56 3.80
CA SER A 52 -9.36 -8.83 3.12
C SER A 52 -8.06 -9.47 2.63
N VAL A 53 -7.15 -8.67 2.05
CA VAL A 53 -5.84 -9.15 1.56
C VAL A 53 -4.96 -9.63 2.69
N GLU A 54 -4.84 -8.84 3.77
CA GLU A 54 -4.00 -9.20 4.93
C GLU A 54 -4.55 -10.42 5.66
N ASN A 55 -5.87 -10.48 5.88
CA ASN A 55 -6.52 -11.59 6.58
C ASN A 55 -6.40 -12.89 5.79
N THR A 56 -6.47 -12.81 4.46
CA THR A 56 -6.28 -13.95 3.56
C THR A 56 -4.87 -14.52 3.68
N TYR A 57 -3.84 -13.67 3.63
CA TYR A 57 -2.45 -14.12 3.81
C TYR A 57 -2.24 -14.79 5.18
N LEU A 58 -2.94 -14.31 6.20
CA LEU A 58 -2.91 -14.84 7.57
C LEU A 58 -3.91 -15.98 7.81
N ASP A 59 -4.41 -16.63 6.75
CA ASP A 59 -5.31 -17.79 6.83
C ASP A 59 -6.60 -17.52 7.64
N ASN A 60 -7.17 -16.33 7.49
CA ASN A 60 -8.32 -15.82 8.24
C ASN A 60 -8.14 -15.69 9.77
N LYS A 61 -6.89 -15.53 10.23
CA LYS A 61 -6.57 -15.44 11.67
C LYS A 61 -6.50 -14.01 12.22
N LEU A 62 -6.74 -12.97 11.42
CA LEU A 62 -6.76 -11.60 11.96
C LEU A 62 -7.96 -11.39 12.87
N ASP A 63 -7.70 -10.82 14.04
CA ASP A 63 -8.75 -10.37 14.96
C ASP A 63 -9.48 -9.16 14.35
N THR A 64 -10.63 -9.47 13.73
CA THR A 64 -11.48 -8.46 13.09
C THR A 64 -12.07 -7.48 14.11
N ILE A 65 -12.32 -7.93 15.35
CA ILE A 65 -12.90 -7.09 16.40
C ILE A 65 -11.86 -6.07 16.84
N ASP A 66 -10.64 -6.52 17.12
CA ASP A 66 -9.55 -5.63 17.51
C ASP A 66 -9.18 -4.65 16.40
N PHE A 67 -9.02 -5.12 15.16
CA PHE A 67 -8.73 -4.25 14.02
C PHE A 67 -9.73 -3.10 13.90
N ASN A 68 -11.03 -3.41 13.94
CA ASN A 68 -12.08 -2.39 13.85
C ASN A 68 -12.13 -1.49 15.10
N ARG A 69 -11.87 -2.05 16.29
CA ARG A 69 -11.79 -1.28 17.53
C ARG A 69 -10.67 -0.25 17.47
N GLN A 70 -9.49 -0.62 16.99
CA GLN A 70 -8.34 0.28 16.88
C GLN A 70 -8.61 1.40 15.87
N ILE A 71 -9.12 1.08 14.67
CA ILE A 71 -9.53 2.09 13.69
C ILE A 71 -10.56 3.05 14.28
N LYS A 72 -11.62 2.52 14.93
CA LYS A 72 -12.66 3.33 15.57
C LYS A 72 -12.10 4.25 16.65
N PHE A 73 -11.16 3.76 17.47
CA PHE A 73 -10.48 4.58 18.47
C PHE A 73 -9.73 5.75 17.83
N LEU A 74 -8.95 5.49 16.78
CA LEU A 74 -8.21 6.54 16.06
C LEU A 74 -9.15 7.55 15.39
N THR A 75 -10.23 7.09 14.76
CA THR A 75 -11.27 7.98 14.18
C THR A 75 -11.95 8.83 15.23
N HIS A 76 -12.24 8.30 16.42
CA HIS A 76 -12.78 9.08 17.53
C HIS A 76 -11.79 10.12 18.04
N LEU A 77 -10.52 9.74 18.20
CA LEU A 77 -9.46 10.66 18.57
C LEU A 77 -9.33 11.79 17.53
N SER A 78 -9.42 11.49 16.22
CA SER A 78 -9.40 12.51 15.16
C SER A 78 -10.55 13.50 15.33
N ASN A 79 -11.76 13.00 15.58
CA ASN A 79 -12.93 13.85 15.80
C ASN A 79 -12.80 14.75 17.03
N SER A 80 -12.17 14.29 18.11
CA SER A 80 -11.86 15.13 19.27
C SER A 80 -10.88 16.24 18.89
N LEU A 81 -9.77 15.89 18.21
CA LEU A 81 -8.79 16.87 17.74
C LEU A 81 -9.40 17.91 16.79
N ILE A 82 -10.30 17.52 15.90
CA ILE A 82 -10.98 18.42 14.96
C ILE A 82 -11.77 19.51 15.71
N LYS A 83 -12.42 19.14 16.82
CA LYS A 83 -13.25 20.06 17.64
C LYS A 83 -12.40 21.07 18.41
N ASP A 84 -11.30 20.61 18.98
CA ASP A 84 -10.47 21.40 19.88
C ASP A 84 -9.38 22.20 19.14
N ARG A 85 -9.10 21.86 17.88
CA ARG A 85 -8.05 22.50 17.08
C ARG A 85 -8.45 23.88 16.60
N PHE A 86 -7.60 24.86 16.90
CA PHE A 86 -7.50 26.07 16.08
C PHE A 86 -6.70 25.79 14.81
N LEU A 87 -7.32 25.97 13.64
CA LEU A 87 -6.66 25.86 12.33
C LEU A 87 -6.68 27.21 11.63
N ALA A 88 -5.49 27.78 11.40
CA ALA A 88 -5.25 29.03 10.69
C ALA A 88 -5.39 28.85 9.16
N TYR A 89 -6.60 28.48 8.73
CA TYR A 89 -6.97 28.22 7.35
C TYR A 89 -8.34 28.87 7.07
N LEU A 90 -8.43 29.71 6.03
CA LEU A 90 -9.59 30.57 5.78
C LEU A 90 -10.42 30.15 4.56
N GLU A 91 -9.93 29.20 3.76
CA GLU A 91 -10.64 28.75 2.57
C GLU A 91 -11.83 27.83 2.90
N LYS A 92 -12.79 27.74 1.97
CA LYS A 92 -14.07 27.03 2.18
C LYS A 92 -13.93 25.52 2.44
N ASP A 93 -12.81 24.91 2.05
CA ASP A 93 -12.45 23.52 2.29
C ASP A 93 -11.80 23.29 3.67
N LYS A 94 -11.76 24.30 4.54
CA LYS A 94 -11.31 24.18 5.93
C LYS A 94 -11.81 22.93 6.67
N PRO A 95 -13.10 22.51 6.59
CA PRO A 95 -13.56 21.31 7.29
C PRO A 95 -12.85 20.04 6.83
N THR A 96 -12.57 19.92 5.52
CA THR A 96 -11.83 18.80 4.93
C THR A 96 -10.36 18.85 5.34
N VAL A 97 -9.75 20.02 5.23
CA VAL A 97 -8.36 20.24 5.62
C VAL A 97 -8.12 19.96 7.11
N ASN A 98 -9.07 20.33 7.98
CA ASN A 98 -9.00 20.03 9.41
C ASN A 98 -9.03 18.51 9.69
N LYS A 99 -9.84 17.75 8.93
CA LYS A 99 -9.85 16.28 9.01
C LYS A 99 -8.49 15.70 8.60
N TRP A 100 -7.92 16.11 7.47
CA TRP A 100 -6.58 15.68 7.04
C TRP A 100 -5.50 16.01 8.08
N ALA A 101 -5.53 17.21 8.64
CA ALA A 101 -4.59 17.64 9.67
C ALA A 101 -4.73 16.85 10.99
N SER A 102 -5.96 16.45 11.35
CA SER A 102 -6.21 15.62 12.54
C SER A 102 -5.67 14.20 12.40
N VAL A 103 -5.84 13.58 11.22
CA VAL A 103 -5.27 12.26 10.94
C VAL A 103 -3.75 12.35 10.91
N TYR A 104 -3.19 13.39 10.29
CA TYR A 104 -1.74 13.60 10.27
C TYR A 104 -1.16 13.72 11.68
N GLN A 105 -1.80 14.49 12.57
CA GLN A 105 -1.38 14.61 13.98
C GLN A 105 -1.41 13.27 14.71
N ILE A 106 -2.43 12.44 14.49
CA ILE A 106 -2.49 11.08 15.05
C ILE A 106 -1.37 10.18 14.53
N MET A 107 -1.00 10.36 13.27
CA MET A 107 0.05 9.56 12.65
C MET A 107 1.45 9.96 13.13
N CYS A 108 1.69 11.25 13.36
CA CYS A 108 3.04 11.78 13.51
C CYS A 108 3.36 12.39 14.88
N ASP A 109 2.36 12.81 15.67
CA ASP A 109 2.58 13.59 16.89
C ASP A 109 2.22 12.82 18.17
N THR A 110 2.95 13.15 19.25
CA THR A 110 2.54 12.75 20.60
C THR A 110 1.42 13.66 21.08
N ILE A 111 0.27 13.10 21.44
CA ILE A 111 -0.93 13.87 21.81
C ILE A 111 -1.21 13.70 23.31
N PRO A 112 -1.32 14.78 24.10
CA PRO A 112 -1.81 14.70 25.48
C PRO A 112 -3.31 14.43 25.50
N LEU A 113 -3.74 13.43 26.26
CA LEU A 113 -5.14 13.05 26.47
C LEU A 113 -5.50 13.26 27.94
N ASN A 114 -6.44 14.17 28.23
CA ASN A 114 -6.98 14.30 29.57
C ASN A 114 -8.14 13.30 29.76
N ILE A 115 -7.95 12.32 30.64
CA ILE A 115 -8.97 11.33 31.00
C ILE A 115 -9.09 11.36 32.53
N ASN A 116 -10.25 11.82 33.04
CA ASN A 116 -10.53 11.93 34.47
C ASN A 116 -9.43 12.68 35.25
N ASP A 117 -9.10 13.90 34.78
CA ASP A 117 -8.06 14.79 35.35
C ASP A 117 -6.64 14.21 35.36
N THR A 118 -6.43 13.11 34.63
CA THR A 118 -5.11 12.49 34.42
C THR A 118 -4.69 12.66 32.96
N ILE A 119 -3.48 13.21 32.76
CA ILE A 119 -2.92 13.42 31.43
C ILE A 119 -2.16 12.16 30.98
N TYR A 120 -2.74 11.43 30.04
CA TYR A 120 -2.09 10.34 29.31
C TYR A 120 -1.39 10.89 28.07
N LYS A 121 -0.39 10.16 27.56
CA LYS A 121 0.28 10.49 26.29
C LYS A 121 -0.04 9.42 25.26
N TYR A 122 -0.73 9.81 24.19
CA TYR A 122 -0.83 9.01 22.99
C TYR A 122 0.49 9.10 22.22
N SER A 123 1.05 7.94 21.85
CA SER A 123 2.25 7.85 21.03
C SER A 123 1.89 7.71 19.55
N PRO A 124 2.60 8.41 18.65
CA PRO A 124 2.38 8.32 17.21
C PRO A 124 2.87 7.00 16.64
N PHE A 125 2.58 6.79 15.36
CA PHE A 125 3.13 5.67 14.60
C PHE A 125 4.57 5.98 14.18
N GLY A 126 5.38 4.94 14.06
CA GLY A 126 6.78 5.03 13.66
C GLY A 126 7.09 4.18 12.44
N TYR A 127 8.24 4.47 11.82
CA TYR A 127 8.76 3.67 10.72
C TYR A 127 9.58 2.48 11.24
N ASP A 128 9.38 1.31 10.65
CA ASP A 128 10.10 0.06 10.90
C ASP A 128 11.24 -0.07 9.89
N PHE A 129 12.48 0.11 10.36
CA PHE A 129 13.67 0.07 9.51
C PHE A 129 14.28 -1.33 9.38
N ASN A 130 13.71 -2.35 10.03
CA ASN A 130 14.32 -3.68 10.08
C ASN A 130 14.13 -4.46 8.78
N ASP A 131 12.91 -4.55 8.28
CA ASP A 131 12.55 -5.24 7.04
C ASP A 131 11.52 -4.41 6.27
N ILE A 132 12.05 -3.38 5.61
CA ILE A 132 11.27 -2.33 4.96
C ILE A 132 10.47 -2.88 3.77
N PHE A 133 11.06 -3.84 3.05
CA PHE A 133 10.50 -4.44 1.85
C PHE A 133 9.62 -5.67 2.13
N GLY A 134 9.60 -6.17 3.38
CA GLY A 134 8.83 -7.36 3.73
C GLY A 134 9.44 -8.65 3.15
N HIS A 135 10.77 -8.69 3.01
CA HIS A 135 11.51 -9.83 2.49
C HIS A 135 11.55 -10.98 3.49
N GLU A 136 11.69 -10.66 4.78
CA GLU A 136 11.69 -11.65 5.86
C GLU A 136 10.26 -11.97 6.30
N THR A 137 9.43 -10.95 6.45
CA THR A 137 8.06 -11.10 6.96
C THR A 137 7.12 -10.15 6.22
N ARG A 138 6.22 -10.70 5.42
CA ARG A 138 5.29 -9.93 4.57
C ARG A 138 4.39 -9.01 5.37
N GLU A 139 4.05 -9.41 6.60
CA GLU A 139 3.26 -8.66 7.57
C GLU A 139 3.87 -7.29 7.91
N ASN A 140 5.15 -7.07 7.61
CA ASN A 140 5.80 -5.76 7.75
C ASN A 140 5.17 -4.69 6.84
N LEU A 141 4.53 -5.10 5.74
CA LEU A 141 3.78 -4.23 4.83
C LEU A 141 2.34 -3.97 5.30
N PHE A 142 1.86 -4.63 6.35
CA PHE A 142 0.44 -4.69 6.72
C PHE A 142 0.00 -3.58 7.67
N VAL A 143 -1.20 -3.04 7.45
CA VAL A 143 -1.91 -2.13 8.35
C VAL A 143 -2.25 -2.82 9.67
N SER A 144 -2.63 -4.10 9.65
CA SER A 144 -2.90 -4.86 10.89
C SER A 144 -1.69 -4.92 11.81
N LYS A 145 -0.49 -5.21 11.28
CA LYS A 145 0.76 -5.15 12.05
C LYS A 145 1.06 -3.72 12.52
N LEU A 146 0.87 -2.72 11.67
CA LEU A 146 1.06 -1.31 12.03
C LEU A 146 0.17 -0.90 13.20
N LEU A 147 -1.11 -1.27 13.20
CA LEU A 147 -2.04 -1.00 14.29
C LEU A 147 -1.57 -1.66 15.59
N TYR A 148 -1.23 -2.95 15.54
CA TYR A 148 -0.79 -3.71 16.70
C TYR A 148 0.54 -3.21 17.30
N THR A 149 1.54 -2.95 16.45
CA THR A 149 2.92 -2.65 16.89
C THR A 149 3.25 -1.16 16.95
N ARG A 150 2.38 -0.31 16.38
CA ARG A 150 2.64 1.11 16.09
C ARG A 150 3.82 1.36 15.15
N LYS A 151 4.34 0.32 14.47
CA LYS A 151 5.44 0.42 13.52
C LYS A 151 5.06 -0.15 12.17
N GLY A 152 5.31 0.60 11.11
CA GLY A 152 5.04 0.19 9.74
C GLY A 152 6.02 0.83 8.78
N ASN A 153 5.69 0.92 7.51
CA ASN A 153 6.60 1.40 6.47
C ASN A 153 5.87 2.33 5.50
N CYS A 154 6.51 2.66 4.38
CA CYS A 154 5.97 3.51 3.34
C CYS A 154 4.72 2.93 2.66
N HIS A 155 4.38 1.67 2.92
CA HIS A 155 3.18 1.03 2.43
C HIS A 155 2.03 1.13 3.44
N SER A 156 2.24 0.60 4.66
CA SER A 156 1.20 0.54 5.69
C SER A 156 0.83 1.91 6.26
N LEU A 157 1.76 2.86 6.37
CA LEU A 157 1.49 4.19 6.93
C LEU A 157 0.50 5.00 6.06
N PRO A 158 0.71 5.19 4.73
CA PRO A 158 -0.27 5.82 3.86
C PRO A 158 -1.61 5.08 3.80
N TYR A 159 -1.59 3.75 3.83
CA TYR A 159 -2.83 2.98 3.81
C TYR A 159 -3.67 3.24 5.05
N LEU A 160 -3.07 3.22 6.24
CA LEU A 160 -3.77 3.56 7.48
C LEU A 160 -4.28 5.01 7.45
N TYR A 161 -3.47 5.96 6.98
CA TYR A 161 -3.91 7.35 6.83
C TYR A 161 -5.14 7.47 5.93
N LYS A 162 -5.12 6.82 4.75
CA LYS A 162 -6.26 6.82 3.82
C LYS A 162 -7.50 6.20 4.44
N ILE A 163 -7.37 5.06 5.14
CA ILE A 163 -8.46 4.43 5.90
C ILE A 163 -9.06 5.43 6.89
N LEU A 164 -8.24 6.10 7.71
CA LEU A 164 -8.72 7.04 8.72
C LEU A 164 -9.42 8.27 8.11
N CYS A 165 -8.91 8.80 6.99
CA CYS A 165 -9.58 9.87 6.27
C CYS A 165 -10.96 9.45 5.73
N GLU A 166 -11.06 8.25 5.16
CA GLU A 166 -12.34 7.73 4.66
C GLU A 166 -13.35 7.46 5.79
N GLU A 167 -12.89 6.98 6.95
CA GLU A 167 -13.74 6.84 8.15
C GLU A 167 -14.23 8.21 8.68
N LEU A 168 -13.52 9.30 8.39
CA LEU A 168 -13.96 10.68 8.65
C LEU A 168 -14.84 11.26 7.53
N GLY A 169 -15.14 10.49 6.49
CA GLY A 169 -15.93 10.91 5.34
C GLY A 169 -15.23 11.93 4.44
N VAL A 170 -13.89 11.90 4.36
CA VAL A 170 -13.13 12.71 3.40
C VAL A 170 -12.19 11.84 2.57
N GLN A 171 -11.97 12.25 1.32
CA GLN A 171 -11.05 11.55 0.44
C GLN A 171 -9.59 11.81 0.85
N ALA A 172 -8.76 10.80 0.71
CA ALA A 172 -7.31 10.90 0.67
C ALA A 172 -6.80 10.06 -0.50
N ASN A 173 -5.91 10.63 -1.31
CA ASN A 173 -5.38 9.95 -2.49
C ASN A 173 -4.00 9.38 -2.14
N LEU A 174 -3.79 8.12 -2.48
CA LEU A 174 -2.44 7.57 -2.54
C LEU A 174 -1.72 8.18 -3.74
N ALA A 175 -0.40 8.21 -3.70
CA ALA A 175 0.46 8.56 -4.82
C ALA A 175 1.71 7.69 -4.76
N LEU A 176 2.29 7.43 -5.93
CA LEU A 176 3.42 6.52 -6.08
C LEU A 176 4.70 7.28 -6.48
N ALA A 177 5.81 6.85 -5.92
CA ALA A 177 7.15 7.02 -6.47
C ALA A 177 7.83 5.63 -6.51
N PRO A 178 8.98 5.45 -7.16
CA PRO A 178 9.64 4.13 -7.18
C PRO A 178 9.80 3.56 -5.77
N ASN A 179 9.29 2.35 -5.56
CA ASN A 179 9.28 1.63 -4.28
C ASN A 179 8.64 2.39 -3.10
N HIS A 180 7.79 3.39 -3.35
CA HIS A 180 7.27 4.26 -2.31
C HIS A 180 5.80 4.66 -2.53
N VAL A 181 5.02 4.63 -1.46
CA VAL A 181 3.64 5.14 -1.43
C VAL A 181 3.57 6.31 -0.46
N TYR A 182 2.82 7.34 -0.80
CA TYR A 182 2.57 8.50 0.05
C TYR A 182 1.16 9.06 -0.19
N ILE A 183 0.79 10.13 0.51
CA ILE A 183 -0.53 10.76 0.38
C ILE A 183 -0.44 12.06 -0.41
N LYS A 184 -1.38 12.30 -1.32
CA LYS A 184 -1.48 13.53 -2.09
C LYS A 184 -2.87 14.16 -1.94
N HIS A 185 -2.88 15.40 -1.47
CA HIS A 185 -4.09 16.18 -1.21
C HIS A 185 -4.15 17.41 -2.10
N ASN A 186 -5.35 17.93 -2.33
CA ASN A 186 -5.56 19.20 -3.02
C ASN A 186 -6.34 20.14 -2.10
N SER A 187 -5.69 21.19 -1.60
CA SER A 187 -6.36 22.25 -0.84
C SER A 187 -6.54 23.47 -1.73
N LYS A 188 -7.55 24.31 -1.45
CA LYS A 188 -7.74 25.55 -2.21
C LYS A 188 -6.60 26.53 -2.08
N LYS A 189 -6.05 26.64 -0.87
CA LYS A 189 -4.96 27.57 -0.56
C LYS A 189 -3.64 27.13 -1.18
N ASP A 190 -3.35 25.83 -1.13
CA ASP A 190 -2.02 25.29 -1.39
C ASP A 190 -1.94 24.50 -2.70
N GLY A 191 -3.08 24.25 -3.36
CA GLY A 191 -3.16 23.36 -4.51
C GLY A 191 -2.82 21.92 -4.14
N TRP A 192 -2.19 21.19 -5.06
CA TRP A 192 -1.71 19.84 -4.82
C TRP A 192 -0.47 19.84 -3.92
N TYR A 193 -0.49 19.04 -2.85
CA TYR A 193 0.65 18.86 -1.96
C TYR A 193 0.80 17.42 -1.49
N ASN A 194 2.03 17.05 -1.19
CA ASN A 194 2.40 15.71 -0.73
C ASN A 194 2.43 15.68 0.80
N THR A 195 1.99 14.57 1.37
CA THR A 195 2.00 14.26 2.81
C THR A 195 2.80 12.98 3.00
N GLU A 196 4.00 13.10 3.54
CA GLU A 196 4.93 12.00 3.75
C GLU A 196 4.90 11.56 5.21
N LEU A 197 4.38 10.36 5.46
CA LEU A 197 4.16 9.82 6.80
C LEU A 197 5.40 9.12 7.35
N THR A 198 6.31 8.69 6.47
CA THR A 198 7.57 8.02 6.85
C THR A 198 8.50 8.95 7.60
N SER A 199 8.62 10.20 7.14
CA SER A 199 9.45 11.24 7.76
C SER A 199 8.64 12.32 8.48
N GLY A 200 7.31 12.27 8.41
CA GLY A 200 6.41 13.23 9.05
C GLY A 200 6.64 14.65 8.53
N ILE A 201 6.67 14.81 7.21
CA ILE A 201 6.83 16.11 6.52
C ILE A 201 5.84 16.28 5.36
N PHE A 202 5.76 17.49 4.82
CA PHE A 202 5.09 17.79 3.55
C PHE A 202 6.14 18.13 2.49
N PRO A 203 6.64 17.16 1.70
CA PRO A 203 7.71 17.43 0.75
C PRO A 203 7.21 18.15 -0.51
N ILE A 204 8.03 19.03 -1.08
CA ILE A 204 7.76 19.64 -2.39
C ILE A 204 7.93 18.62 -3.53
N ASP A 205 7.21 18.80 -4.64
CA ASP A 205 7.28 17.90 -5.80
C ASP A 205 8.70 17.77 -6.35
N ALA A 206 9.45 18.88 -6.47
CA ALA A 206 10.83 18.86 -6.96
C ALA A 206 11.72 17.91 -6.15
N TRP A 207 11.49 17.79 -4.84
CA TRP A 207 12.23 16.86 -4.02
C TRP A 207 11.80 15.42 -4.29
N VAL A 208 10.50 15.11 -4.31
CA VAL A 208 10.02 13.75 -4.63
C VAL A 208 10.54 13.29 -5.99
N MET A 209 10.58 14.20 -6.98
CA MET A 209 11.14 13.92 -8.30
C MET A 209 12.64 13.63 -8.27
N ALA A 210 13.43 14.57 -7.74
CA ALA A 210 14.89 14.50 -7.80
C ALA A 210 15.45 13.37 -6.93
N SER A 211 14.85 13.16 -5.76
CA SER A 211 15.30 12.18 -4.79
C SER A 211 14.74 10.79 -5.11
N GLY A 212 13.52 10.70 -5.64
CA GLY A 212 12.88 9.45 -6.05
C GLY A 212 13.25 8.96 -7.45
N TYR A 213 14.25 9.57 -8.12
CA TYR A 213 14.69 9.21 -9.47
C TYR A 213 13.54 9.15 -10.50
N VAL A 214 12.57 10.06 -10.37
CA VAL A 214 11.35 10.06 -11.20
C VAL A 214 11.62 10.80 -12.50
N HIS A 215 11.54 10.09 -13.63
CA HIS A 215 11.65 10.71 -14.95
C HIS A 215 10.40 11.54 -15.30
N LEU A 216 10.56 12.62 -16.08
CA LEU A 216 9.43 13.46 -16.49
C LEU A 216 8.36 12.67 -17.27
N ASP A 217 8.78 11.71 -18.09
CA ASP A 217 7.85 10.83 -18.82
C ASP A 217 6.98 10.00 -17.86
N ALA A 218 7.55 9.54 -16.74
CA ALA A 218 6.81 8.79 -15.73
C ALA A 218 5.71 9.63 -15.06
N ILE A 219 5.91 10.94 -14.99
CA ILE A 219 4.91 11.88 -14.46
C ILE A 219 3.85 12.16 -15.53
N SER A 220 4.29 12.50 -16.75
CA SER A 220 3.41 12.80 -17.89
C SER A 220 2.47 11.63 -18.21
N ASN A 221 2.99 10.41 -18.15
CA ASN A 221 2.24 9.18 -18.40
C ASN A 221 1.47 8.69 -17.16
N GLY A 222 1.54 9.39 -16.02
CA GLY A 222 0.81 9.01 -14.81
C GLY A 222 1.29 7.70 -14.16
N VAL A 223 2.55 7.32 -14.37
CA VAL A 223 3.22 6.21 -13.66
C VAL A 223 3.47 6.59 -12.20
N TYR A 224 3.93 7.83 -11.97
CA TYR A 224 4.27 8.32 -10.64
C TYR A 224 3.68 9.71 -10.36
N MET A 225 3.63 10.08 -9.09
CA MET A 225 3.28 11.39 -8.54
C MET A 225 1.86 11.92 -8.84
N LYS A 226 1.00 11.11 -9.47
CA LYS A 226 -0.42 11.41 -9.61
C LYS A 226 -1.19 11.05 -8.33
N ALA A 227 -2.27 11.78 -8.08
CA ALA A 227 -3.23 11.41 -7.04
C ALA A 227 -4.12 10.26 -7.55
N LEU A 228 -3.97 9.08 -6.94
CA LEU A 228 -4.73 7.90 -7.32
C LEU A 228 -6.19 8.03 -6.93
N ASN A 229 -7.08 7.68 -7.85
CA ASN A 229 -8.51 7.54 -7.56
C ASN A 229 -8.80 6.22 -6.82
N ASN A 230 -10.08 6.00 -6.49
CA ASN A 230 -10.50 4.81 -5.74
C ASN A 230 -10.28 3.50 -6.49
N ARG A 231 -10.51 3.46 -7.81
CA ARG A 231 -10.30 2.27 -8.65
C ARG A 231 -8.82 1.94 -8.76
N GLU A 232 -7.98 2.95 -8.96
CA GLU A 232 -6.51 2.82 -8.96
C GLU A 232 -6.00 2.37 -7.59
N SER A 233 -6.57 2.88 -6.50
CA SER A 233 -6.22 2.41 -5.14
C SER A 233 -6.55 0.93 -4.93
N ILE A 234 -7.66 0.42 -5.49
CA ILE A 234 -7.97 -1.02 -5.47
C ILE A 234 -7.02 -1.80 -6.39
N ALA A 235 -6.52 -1.21 -7.47
CA ALA A 235 -5.50 -1.83 -8.32
C ALA A 235 -4.19 -2.09 -7.55
N LEU A 236 -3.79 -1.17 -6.65
CA LEU A 236 -2.65 -1.41 -5.74
C LEU A 236 -2.93 -2.60 -4.81
N VAL A 237 -4.12 -2.64 -4.20
CA VAL A 237 -4.49 -3.74 -3.29
C VAL A 237 -4.61 -5.09 -4.02
N LEU A 238 -4.97 -5.10 -5.30
CA LEU A 238 -4.91 -6.30 -6.15
C LEU A 238 -3.46 -6.76 -6.37
N LEU A 239 -2.51 -5.84 -6.47
CA LEU A 239 -1.10 -6.19 -6.55
C LEU A 239 -0.60 -6.77 -5.22
N ASP A 240 -0.99 -6.18 -4.10
CA ASP A 240 -0.69 -6.74 -2.76
C ASP A 240 -1.22 -8.17 -2.62
N LEU A 241 -2.43 -8.45 -3.14
CA LEU A 241 -3.01 -9.79 -3.15
C LEU A 241 -2.19 -10.76 -4.01
N ALA A 242 -1.68 -10.32 -5.15
CA ALA A 242 -0.86 -11.12 -6.06
C ALA A 242 0.50 -11.43 -5.44
N ASP A 243 1.18 -10.43 -4.86
CA ASP A 243 2.47 -10.59 -4.21
C ASP A 243 2.36 -11.48 -2.97
N ASN A 244 1.30 -11.31 -2.18
CA ASN A 244 1.01 -12.20 -1.04
C ASN A 244 0.75 -13.64 -1.50
N TYR A 245 0.11 -13.84 -2.65
CA TYR A 245 -0.12 -15.17 -3.21
C TYR A 245 1.19 -15.83 -3.65
N ASP A 246 2.05 -15.10 -4.38
CA ASP A 246 3.36 -15.62 -4.81
C ASP A 246 4.23 -16.01 -3.61
N ALA A 247 4.24 -15.16 -2.57
CA ALA A 247 4.97 -15.45 -1.33
C ALA A 247 4.41 -16.67 -0.57
N LYS A 248 3.08 -16.83 -0.53
CA LYS A 248 2.43 -17.95 0.15
C LYS A 248 2.58 -19.27 -0.61
N PHE A 249 2.59 -19.22 -1.95
CA PHE A 249 2.64 -20.37 -2.84
C PHE A 249 3.78 -20.24 -3.86
N PRO A 250 5.06 -20.35 -3.47
CA PRO A 250 6.20 -20.07 -4.36
C PRO A 250 6.31 -20.98 -5.61
N ASN A 251 5.62 -22.12 -5.60
CA ASN A 251 5.58 -23.07 -6.73
C ASN A 251 4.29 -22.95 -7.56
N ASN A 252 3.54 -21.86 -7.41
CA ASN A 252 2.32 -21.63 -8.17
C ASN A 252 2.61 -21.50 -9.68
N ASP A 253 1.59 -21.73 -10.51
CA ASP A 253 1.69 -21.68 -11.97
C ASP A 253 1.65 -20.25 -12.55
N GLY A 254 1.53 -19.22 -11.70
CA GLY A 254 1.39 -17.82 -12.07
C GLY A 254 -0.02 -17.40 -12.52
N THR A 255 -0.98 -18.32 -12.64
CA THR A 255 -2.31 -18.02 -13.21
C THR A 255 -3.07 -16.99 -12.37
N PHE A 256 -3.08 -17.15 -11.04
CA PHE A 256 -3.74 -16.23 -10.12
C PHE A 256 -3.06 -14.84 -10.11
N ILE A 257 -1.72 -14.82 -10.14
CA ILE A 257 -0.94 -13.58 -10.18
C ILE A 257 -1.28 -12.79 -11.44
N LEU A 258 -1.25 -13.45 -12.61
CA LEU A 258 -1.61 -12.82 -13.89
C LEU A 258 -3.06 -12.34 -13.92
N LYS A 259 -3.99 -13.03 -13.25
CA LYS A 259 -5.39 -12.61 -13.12
C LYS A 259 -5.50 -11.30 -12.32
N CYS A 260 -4.79 -11.19 -11.20
CA CYS A 260 -4.73 -9.96 -10.41
C CYS A 260 -4.10 -8.82 -11.21
N CYS A 261 -2.94 -9.04 -11.84
CA CYS A 261 -2.27 -8.03 -12.66
C CYS A 261 -3.14 -7.54 -13.81
N LYS A 262 -3.82 -8.44 -14.53
CA LYS A 262 -4.72 -8.06 -15.64
C LYS A 262 -5.84 -7.14 -15.16
N THR A 263 -6.46 -7.45 -14.01
CA THR A 263 -7.49 -6.58 -13.43
C THR A 263 -6.91 -5.26 -12.96
N ALA A 264 -5.76 -5.25 -12.28
CA ALA A 264 -5.10 -4.03 -11.83
C ALA A 264 -4.73 -3.10 -13.00
N ILE A 265 -4.13 -3.65 -14.07
CA ILE A 265 -3.73 -2.90 -15.28
C ILE A 265 -4.95 -2.32 -16.00
N LYS A 266 -6.11 -2.99 -15.98
CA LYS A 266 -7.32 -2.43 -16.59
C LYS A 266 -7.75 -1.13 -15.91
N GLU A 267 -7.59 -1.05 -14.59
CA GLU A 267 -8.00 0.10 -13.78
C GLU A 267 -6.90 1.17 -13.67
N TYR A 268 -5.64 0.75 -13.77
CA TYR A 268 -4.48 1.61 -13.79
C TYR A 268 -3.51 1.14 -14.89
N PRO A 269 -3.70 1.58 -16.15
CA PRO A 269 -2.94 1.08 -17.31
C PRO A 269 -1.43 1.22 -17.20
N ASN A 270 -0.96 2.37 -16.70
CA ASN A 270 0.46 2.66 -16.54
C ASN A 270 0.97 2.33 -15.12
N PHE A 271 0.33 1.36 -14.44
CA PHE A 271 0.81 0.87 -13.15
C PHE A 271 2.06 0.00 -13.34
N ALA A 272 3.22 0.64 -13.31
CA ALA A 272 4.50 -0.02 -13.60
C ALA A 272 4.73 -1.29 -12.77
N SER A 273 4.43 -1.27 -11.47
CA SER A 273 4.61 -2.45 -10.61
C SER A 273 3.76 -3.65 -11.06
N ALA A 274 2.51 -3.44 -11.48
CA ALA A 274 1.67 -4.52 -12.01
C ALA A 274 2.12 -5.01 -13.40
N LEU A 275 2.60 -4.09 -14.25
CA LEU A 275 3.18 -4.44 -15.55
C LEU A 275 4.46 -5.29 -15.38
N ILE A 276 5.32 -4.94 -14.43
CA ILE A 276 6.54 -5.68 -14.10
C ILE A 276 6.20 -7.04 -13.50
N LEU A 277 5.34 -7.11 -12.48
CA LEU A 277 4.97 -8.40 -11.88
C LEU A 277 4.36 -9.35 -12.94
N LYS A 278 3.54 -8.81 -13.85
CA LYS A 278 3.02 -9.57 -14.99
C LYS A 278 4.15 -10.07 -15.90
N ALA A 279 5.10 -9.22 -16.25
CA ALA A 279 6.24 -9.57 -17.10
C ALA A 279 7.12 -10.66 -16.45
N GLU A 280 7.50 -10.49 -15.18
CA GLU A 280 8.30 -11.47 -14.42
C GLU A 280 7.57 -12.80 -14.26
N THR A 281 6.25 -12.78 -14.02
CA THR A 281 5.45 -14.00 -13.95
C THR A 281 5.41 -14.72 -15.29
N ARG A 282 5.29 -13.96 -16.41
CA ARG A 282 5.35 -14.53 -17.76
C ARG A 282 6.73 -15.08 -18.08
N TYR A 283 7.80 -14.41 -17.67
CA TYR A 283 9.16 -14.90 -17.82
C TYR A 283 9.31 -16.29 -17.22
N LYS A 284 8.92 -16.46 -15.94
CA LYS A 284 8.94 -17.78 -15.25
C LYS A 284 8.14 -18.85 -16.01
N GLN A 285 6.97 -18.50 -16.56
CA GLN A 285 6.16 -19.43 -17.36
C GLN A 285 6.83 -19.82 -18.68
N ILE A 286 7.51 -18.88 -19.34
CA ILE A 286 8.18 -19.09 -20.62
C ILE A 286 9.41 -20.00 -20.45
N GLU A 287 10.16 -19.86 -19.36
CA GLU A 287 11.31 -20.73 -19.05
C GLU A 287 10.93 -22.22 -18.95
N GLN A 288 9.66 -22.54 -18.66
CA GLN A 288 9.16 -23.90 -18.60
C GLN A 288 8.69 -24.46 -19.96
N ILE A 289 8.68 -23.64 -21.02
CA ILE A 289 8.25 -24.06 -22.37
C ILE A 289 9.36 -24.87 -23.04
N GLN A 290 9.08 -26.14 -23.32
CA GLN A 290 10.02 -27.04 -24.02
C GLN A 290 10.10 -26.79 -25.53
N ASP A 291 9.00 -26.34 -26.14
CA ASP A 291 8.97 -26.01 -27.57
C ASP A 291 9.74 -24.70 -27.82
N LYS A 292 10.93 -24.83 -28.41
CA LYS A 292 11.82 -23.70 -28.70
C LYS A 292 11.17 -22.64 -29.58
N THR A 293 10.38 -23.03 -30.58
CA THR A 293 9.72 -22.06 -31.48
C THR A 293 8.70 -21.23 -30.73
N LYS A 294 7.90 -21.89 -29.90
CA LYS A 294 6.92 -21.22 -29.04
C LYS A 294 7.61 -20.34 -27.99
N CYS A 295 8.68 -20.84 -27.38
CA CYS A 295 9.49 -20.12 -26.41
C CYS A 295 10.05 -18.80 -27.01
N ASP A 296 10.68 -18.88 -28.18
CA ASP A 296 11.24 -17.72 -28.89
C ASP A 296 10.18 -16.68 -29.31
N LEU A 297 8.94 -17.12 -29.58
CA LEU A 297 7.81 -16.23 -29.88
C LEU A 297 7.32 -15.50 -28.64
N GLU A 298 7.14 -16.23 -27.53
CA GLU A 298 6.67 -15.65 -26.27
C GLU A 298 7.71 -14.70 -25.65
N PHE A 299 9.01 -15.00 -25.79
CA PHE A 299 10.08 -14.08 -25.38
C PHE A 299 10.04 -12.76 -26.14
N ARG A 300 9.78 -12.78 -27.46
CA ARG A 300 9.63 -11.55 -28.26
C ARG A 300 8.45 -10.69 -27.80
N GLU A 301 7.34 -11.30 -27.39
CA GLU A 301 6.20 -10.57 -26.81
C GLU A 301 6.50 -10.03 -25.40
N LEU A 302 7.36 -10.72 -24.65
CA LEU A 302 7.85 -10.24 -23.36
C LEU A 302 8.80 -9.03 -23.51
N GLU A 303 9.71 -9.06 -24.49
CA GLU A 303 10.59 -7.92 -24.81
C GLU A 303 9.80 -6.65 -25.12
N LYS A 304 8.69 -6.76 -25.88
CA LYS A 304 7.79 -5.63 -26.14
C LYS A 304 7.16 -5.07 -24.87
N GLN A 305 6.83 -5.93 -23.89
CA GLN A 305 6.28 -5.49 -22.61
C GLN A 305 7.33 -4.72 -21.79
N TYR A 306 8.58 -5.19 -21.73
CA TYR A 306 9.66 -4.45 -21.08
C TYR A 306 9.98 -3.12 -21.79
N ALA A 307 9.95 -3.11 -23.12
CA ALA A 307 10.13 -1.88 -23.90
C ALA A 307 9.03 -0.85 -23.57
N HIS A 308 7.76 -1.29 -23.49
CA HIS A 308 6.65 -0.42 -23.09
C HIS A 308 6.83 0.14 -21.67
N ILE A 309 7.22 -0.70 -20.70
CA ILE A 309 7.50 -0.27 -19.31
C ILE A 309 8.58 0.83 -19.30
N HIS A 310 9.63 0.67 -20.10
CA HIS A 310 10.69 1.68 -20.23
C HIS A 310 10.18 2.96 -20.91
N GLU A 311 9.36 2.84 -21.96
CA GLU A 311 8.76 3.96 -22.71
C GLU A 311 7.86 4.83 -21.83
N ILE A 312 7.04 4.23 -20.96
CA ILE A 312 6.18 4.99 -20.05
C ILE A 312 6.95 5.73 -18.95
N GLY A 313 8.27 5.52 -18.86
CA GLY A 313 9.18 6.26 -17.97
C GLY A 313 9.58 5.50 -16.71
N TYR A 314 9.19 4.24 -16.54
CA TYR A 314 9.65 3.44 -15.40
C TYR A 314 11.17 3.21 -15.47
N ARG A 315 11.84 3.37 -14.33
CA ARG A 315 13.23 2.98 -14.12
C ARG A 315 13.31 2.20 -12.82
N ASN A 316 14.07 1.11 -12.83
CA ASN A 316 14.31 0.34 -11.62
C ASN A 316 15.15 1.17 -10.65
N MET A 317 14.69 1.31 -9.41
CA MET A 317 15.45 1.90 -8.31
C MET A 317 16.05 0.76 -7.49
N PRO A 318 17.38 0.57 -7.50
CA PRO A 318 18.05 -0.36 -6.61
C PRO A 318 17.71 -0.10 -5.13
N GLU A 319 17.59 -1.17 -4.33
CA GLU A 319 17.21 -1.05 -2.92
C GLU A 319 18.18 -0.19 -2.10
N ASN A 320 19.49 -0.27 -2.38
CA ASN A 320 20.48 0.57 -1.70
C ASN A 320 20.25 2.07 -1.98
N MET A 321 19.90 2.43 -3.22
CA MET A 321 19.56 3.81 -3.58
C MET A 321 18.25 4.25 -2.90
N TYR A 322 17.29 3.34 -2.76
CA TYR A 322 16.08 3.61 -1.99
C TYR A 322 16.38 3.86 -0.50
N LEU A 323 17.27 3.08 0.11
CA LEU A 323 17.66 3.28 1.52
C LEU A 323 18.39 4.61 1.73
N GLU A 324 19.30 4.99 0.81
CA GLU A 324 19.94 6.31 0.82
C GLU A 324 18.92 7.44 0.69
N TRP A 325 17.97 7.28 -0.22
CA TRP A 325 16.85 8.19 -0.39
C TRP A 325 16.02 8.34 0.89
N LEU A 326 15.68 7.23 1.53
CA LEU A 326 14.92 7.19 2.78
C LEU A 326 15.67 7.87 3.94
N ILE A 327 17.00 7.75 3.98
CA ILE A 327 17.83 8.48 4.95
C ILE A 327 17.77 9.98 4.65
N SER A 328 17.88 10.38 3.38
CA SER A 328 17.82 11.79 2.96
C SER A 328 16.52 12.48 3.36
N LEU A 329 15.40 11.75 3.31
CA LEU A 329 14.08 12.18 3.79
C LEU A 329 14.11 12.70 5.22
N LYS A 330 14.93 12.07 6.06
CA LYS A 330 15.05 12.38 7.48
C LYS A 330 16.14 13.42 7.74
N THR A 331 17.30 13.31 7.10
CA THR A 331 18.47 14.16 7.37
C THR A 331 18.37 15.52 6.68
N GLU A 332 17.71 15.61 5.52
CA GLU A 332 17.66 16.82 4.69
C GLU A 332 16.34 17.59 4.78
N ARG A 333 15.51 17.28 5.78
CA ARG A 333 14.16 17.85 6.00
C ARG A 333 14.07 19.36 5.76
N ASN A 334 15.01 20.14 6.30
CA ASN A 334 14.98 21.60 6.24
C ASN A 334 15.07 22.19 4.83
N LYS A 335 15.69 21.45 3.89
CA LYS A 335 15.87 21.89 2.50
C LYS A 335 14.60 21.71 1.67
N TYR A 336 13.76 20.73 2.01
CA TYR A 336 12.73 20.21 1.09
C TYR A 336 11.31 20.15 1.67
N GLU A 337 11.16 20.44 2.96
CA GLU A 337 9.86 20.61 3.59
C GLU A 337 9.17 21.88 3.07
N ASN A 338 7.92 21.74 2.64
CA ASN A 338 7.06 22.88 2.31
C ASN A 338 6.69 23.62 3.60
N LYS A 339 7.41 24.72 3.87
CA LYS A 339 7.23 25.53 5.08
C LYS A 339 5.87 26.24 5.13
N ALA A 340 5.20 26.45 4.00
CA ALA A 340 3.87 27.07 3.96
C ALA A 340 2.80 26.18 4.63
N LEU A 341 2.99 24.87 4.59
CA LEU A 341 2.09 23.88 5.18
C LEU A 341 2.30 23.67 6.69
N LYS A 342 3.26 24.35 7.32
CA LYS A 342 3.47 24.28 8.79
C LYS A 342 2.27 24.75 9.61
N THR A 343 1.37 25.53 9.01
CA THR A 343 0.11 25.95 9.64
C THR A 343 -0.87 24.79 9.88
N MET A 344 -0.62 23.62 9.27
CA MET A 344 -1.40 22.39 9.45
C MET A 344 -0.90 21.51 10.59
N SER A 345 0.37 21.69 11.00
CA SER A 345 1.10 20.79 11.90
C SER A 345 1.69 21.45 13.16
N LYS A 346 1.52 22.76 13.35
CA LYS A 346 2.01 23.44 14.55
C LYS A 346 0.87 23.96 15.43
N HIS A 347 0.91 23.53 16.69
CA HIS A 347 0.46 24.33 17.83
C HIS A 347 1.52 25.35 18.20
#